data_AF-A0ABC8ZSV7-F1
#
_entry.id   AF-A0ABC8ZSV7-F1
#
_cell.length_a   1.000
_cell.length_b   1.000
_cell.length_c   1.000
_cell.angle_alpha   90.00
_cell.angle_beta   90.00
_cell.angle_gamma   90.00
#
_symmetry.space_group_name_H-M   'P 1'
#
loop_
_entity.id
_entity.type
_entity.pdbx_description
1 polymer ?
#
loop_
_entity_poly.entity_id
_entity_poly.type
_entity_poly.pdbx_seq_one_letter_code
_entity_poly.pdbx_strand_id
1 'polypeptide(L)'
;MASHAVSPLTGGLLRRGVPLHHSRRLLAVAAVIPEAPAPTPAPSQPSSPPPSPAPPRKGYFPKRGETVELTCESLAFKGKGRLQGRGLHLRAALRRALPASASVARVRRLRRGSFAEAAKLRTLEPHHDAVEAPCPLAADCGGCKTQALAYAAQVRHKYLQVRDLLVNVGKFDPKRLESSEPDATLKPIVPCDEIFRYRNKVRFWVAKVFDGFGCADCNALFGFLFPFPRWSSRLGTKRWMQKEWKEKKEVVKEEANEADGYALGLHAPGFFDKVLHVEKCFLQSEPADKADVLYKLIEDSAGLKGDGSEIVLDLFCGTGTIGLTLARRAKHVYGYEVVPEAIADARKNAKLNIIDNATFVQGDLNKINESFGKEFPKPDIIISDPNRPGMHMKLIKWLLEVKAPRIVYVSCNPATCARDLDYLCHGVEEKDLRGCYELKSVIPVDMFPHTPHIECVCLLELR
;
A
#
# COMPACT_ATOMS: atom_id res chain seq x y z
N MET A 1 -16.13 -11.98 -56.94
CA MET A 1 -16.90 -10.73 -57.05
C MET A 1 -16.71 -9.96 -55.74
N ALA A 2 -16.00 -8.86 -55.57
CA ALA A 2 -15.03 -8.02 -56.30
C ALA A 2 -14.11 -7.48 -55.16
N SER A 3 -12.77 -7.50 -55.12
CA SER A 3 -11.70 -6.98 -56.00
C SER A 3 -11.83 -5.49 -56.35
N HIS A 4 -11.12 -4.62 -55.62
CA HIS A 4 -10.41 -3.43 -56.13
C HIS A 4 -9.35 -3.06 -55.08
N ALA A 5 -8.05 -3.28 -55.30
CA ALA A 5 -7.13 -2.70 -56.29
C ALA A 5 -6.50 -1.38 -55.81
N VAL A 6 -5.18 -1.37 -55.92
CA VAL A 6 -4.18 -0.41 -55.43
C VAL A 6 -3.70 0.49 -56.60
N SER A 7 -3.17 1.68 -56.26
CA SER A 7 -2.21 2.55 -57.00
C SER A 7 -2.73 3.55 -58.06
N PRO A 8 -1.94 4.57 -58.50
CA PRO A 8 -0.80 5.29 -57.86
C PRO A 8 -0.72 6.84 -58.12
N LEU A 9 0.16 7.51 -57.33
CA LEU A 9 1.13 8.60 -57.62
C LEU A 9 0.78 9.97 -58.30
N THR A 10 1.67 10.92 -57.97
CA THR A 10 1.91 12.30 -58.47
C THR A 10 1.07 13.39 -57.78
N GLY A 11 1.57 14.54 -57.30
CA GLY A 11 2.88 15.20 -57.32
C GLY A 11 2.61 16.71 -57.23
N GLY A 12 3.25 17.45 -56.31
CA GLY A 12 3.08 18.92 -56.27
C GLY A 12 3.57 19.58 -54.98
N LEU A 13 4.79 20.10 -55.05
CA LEU A 13 5.46 20.92 -54.04
C LEU A 13 4.64 22.15 -53.63
N LEU A 14 4.78 22.59 -52.37
CA LEU A 14 5.05 24.00 -52.04
C LEU A 14 5.69 24.12 -50.64
N ARG A 15 6.94 24.57 -50.65
CA ARG A 15 7.79 24.89 -49.50
C ARG A 15 7.39 26.25 -48.89
N ARG A 16 7.28 26.32 -47.57
CA ARG A 16 7.60 27.47 -46.69
C ARG A 16 7.99 26.84 -45.34
N GLY A 17 9.13 27.04 -44.69
CA GLY A 17 10.13 28.10 -44.70
C GLY A 17 10.52 28.28 -43.23
N VAL A 18 11.42 27.43 -42.71
CA VAL A 18 11.93 27.46 -41.33
C VAL A 18 13.16 28.37 -41.29
N PRO A 19 13.25 29.38 -40.42
CA PRO A 19 14.45 30.21 -40.30
C PRO A 19 15.57 29.44 -39.60
N LEU A 20 16.68 29.23 -40.31
CA LEU A 20 17.97 28.80 -39.79
C LEU A 20 18.71 30.02 -39.21
N HIS A 21 18.97 30.04 -37.91
CA HIS A 21 19.94 30.96 -37.33
C HIS A 21 21.36 30.38 -37.45
N HIS A 22 22.12 30.90 -38.40
CA HIS A 22 23.57 30.78 -38.47
C HIS A 22 24.23 31.70 -37.44
N SER A 23 24.92 31.14 -36.44
CA SER A 23 25.92 31.85 -35.66
C SER A 23 27.31 31.49 -36.16
N ARG A 24 27.95 32.45 -36.83
CA ARG A 24 29.33 32.40 -37.32
C ARG A 24 30.29 32.28 -36.13
N ARG A 25 31.12 31.23 -36.13
CA ARG A 25 32.37 31.20 -35.36
C ARG A 25 33.35 32.17 -36.01
N LEU A 26 33.68 33.26 -35.31
CA LEU A 26 34.83 34.10 -35.61
C LEU A 26 36.01 33.58 -34.77
N LEU A 27 37.03 33.09 -35.46
CA LEU A 27 38.37 32.85 -34.94
C LEU A 27 39.03 34.22 -34.71
N ALA A 28 39.27 34.58 -33.46
CA ALA A 28 40.13 35.70 -33.11
C ALA A 28 41.47 35.15 -32.60
N VAL A 29 42.52 35.44 -33.36
CA VAL A 29 43.93 35.24 -33.01
C VAL A 29 44.28 36.27 -31.95
N ALA A 30 44.64 35.82 -30.74
CA ALA A 30 45.08 36.69 -29.66
C ALA A 30 46.55 37.11 -29.89
N ALA A 31 46.76 38.41 -30.08
CA ALA A 31 48.08 39.03 -30.07
C ALA A 31 48.60 39.16 -28.63
N VAL A 32 49.88 38.80 -28.44
CA VAL A 32 50.61 38.89 -27.17
C VAL A 32 50.95 40.35 -26.89
N ILE A 33 50.53 40.87 -25.73
CA ILE A 33 50.97 42.15 -25.17
C ILE A 33 51.80 41.82 -23.91
N PRO A 34 53.02 42.36 -23.73
CA PRO A 34 53.85 42.08 -22.57
C PRO A 34 53.35 42.84 -21.32
N GLU A 35 53.12 42.12 -20.23
CA GLU A 35 52.81 42.67 -18.90
C GLU A 35 54.07 43.26 -18.23
N ALA A 36 53.89 44.40 -17.57
CA ALA A 36 54.89 45.11 -16.76
C ALA A 36 55.16 44.40 -15.42
N PRO A 37 56.35 44.58 -14.79
CA PRO A 37 56.73 43.84 -13.59
C PRO A 37 55.98 44.33 -12.34
N ALA A 38 55.55 43.37 -11.51
CA ALA A 38 54.84 43.59 -10.25
C ALA A 38 55.76 44.14 -9.13
N PRO A 39 55.24 44.96 -8.20
CA PRO A 39 56.00 45.47 -7.06
C PRO A 39 56.20 44.42 -5.96
N THR A 40 57.35 44.51 -5.27
CA THR A 40 57.81 43.64 -4.19
C THR A 40 56.94 43.74 -2.93
N PRO A 41 56.69 42.63 -2.21
CA PRO A 41 55.88 42.64 -0.99
C PRO A 41 56.67 43.09 0.25
N ALA A 42 55.99 43.84 1.13
CA ALA A 42 56.45 44.25 2.45
C ALA A 42 56.45 43.08 3.46
N PRO A 43 57.25 43.14 4.56
CA PRO A 43 57.40 42.02 5.49
C PRO A 43 56.14 41.79 6.34
N SER A 44 55.73 40.51 6.44
CA SER A 44 54.56 40.02 7.17
C SER A 44 54.78 39.98 8.69
N GLN A 45 53.82 40.50 9.46
CA GLN A 45 53.70 40.26 10.91
C GLN A 45 53.28 38.81 11.21
N PRO A 46 53.65 38.24 12.37
CA PRO A 46 53.26 36.88 12.74
C PRO A 46 51.75 36.76 13.00
N SER A 47 51.08 35.90 12.24
CA SER A 47 49.66 35.57 12.38
C SER A 47 49.38 34.77 13.66
N SER A 48 48.31 35.12 14.36
CA SER A 48 47.75 34.38 15.49
C SER A 48 47.41 32.92 15.11
N PRO A 49 47.48 31.95 16.04
CA PRO A 49 47.14 30.56 15.74
C PRO A 49 45.66 30.43 15.30
N PRO A 50 45.35 29.46 14.42
CA PRO A 50 43.98 29.26 13.95
C PRO A 50 43.07 28.88 15.14
N PRO A 51 41.81 29.36 15.15
CA PRO A 51 40.87 28.95 16.20
C PRO A 51 40.67 27.44 16.14
N SER A 52 40.76 26.78 17.31
CA SER A 52 40.45 25.36 17.46
C SER A 52 39.12 25.01 16.78
N PRO A 53 38.99 23.80 16.20
CA PRO A 53 37.75 23.36 15.58
C PRO A 53 36.61 23.49 16.59
N ALA A 54 35.55 24.19 16.18
CA ALA A 54 34.35 24.33 16.99
C ALA A 54 33.84 22.92 17.38
N PRO A 55 33.38 22.72 18.62
CA PRO A 55 32.81 21.44 19.02
C PRO A 55 31.65 21.07 18.08
N PRO A 56 31.39 19.77 17.86
CA PRO A 56 30.27 19.35 17.01
C PRO A 56 29.00 20.02 17.50
N ARG A 57 28.34 20.80 16.63
CA ARG A 57 27.07 21.46 16.95
C ARG A 57 26.11 20.37 17.44
N LYS A 58 25.72 20.40 18.72
CA LYS A 58 24.65 19.53 19.24
C LYS A 58 23.43 19.70 18.33
N GLY A 59 23.12 18.69 17.52
CA GLY A 59 22.04 18.82 16.54
C GLY A 59 20.73 19.16 17.25
N TYR A 60 20.05 20.18 16.73
CA TYR A 60 18.85 20.73 17.33
C TYR A 60 17.70 19.71 17.28
N PHE A 61 17.02 19.54 18.41
CA PHE A 61 15.81 18.72 18.50
C PHE A 61 14.58 19.62 18.65
N PRO A 62 13.69 19.68 17.64
CA PRO A 62 12.59 20.63 17.62
C PRO A 62 11.49 20.26 18.62
N LYS A 63 10.78 21.28 19.11
CA LYS A 63 9.69 21.15 20.08
C LYS A 63 8.37 20.81 19.40
N ARG A 64 7.41 20.29 20.17
CA ARG A 64 6.02 20.11 19.70
C ARG A 64 5.45 21.46 19.25
N GLY A 65 4.82 21.48 18.09
CA GLY A 65 4.19 22.66 17.51
C GLY A 65 5.11 23.48 16.61
N GLU A 66 6.41 23.21 16.63
CA GLU A 66 7.40 23.89 15.80
C GLU A 66 7.31 23.47 14.33
N THR A 67 7.67 24.40 13.44
CA THR A 67 7.70 24.19 12.00
C THR A 67 9.14 23.92 11.56
N VAL A 68 9.34 22.80 10.86
CA VAL A 68 10.65 22.35 10.41
C VAL A 68 10.64 21.97 8.94
N GLU A 69 11.78 22.14 8.27
CA GLU A 69 12.01 21.65 6.92
C GLU A 69 12.53 20.22 6.96
N LEU A 70 11.86 19.35 6.22
CA LEU A 70 12.12 17.92 6.22
C LEU A 70 12.30 17.44 4.78
N THR A 71 13.33 16.65 4.53
CA THR A 71 13.55 15.95 3.25
C THR A 71 13.16 14.49 3.42
N CYS A 72 12.33 13.97 2.52
CA CYS A 72 11.91 12.57 2.57
C CYS A 72 12.97 11.66 1.95
N GLU A 73 13.44 10.68 2.70
CA GLU A 73 14.47 9.73 2.24
C GLU A 73 13.81 8.49 1.63
N SER A 74 12.75 8.00 2.24
CA SER A 74 12.10 6.74 1.85
C SER A 74 10.63 6.72 2.29
N LEU A 75 9.89 5.68 1.88
CA LEU A 75 8.54 5.41 2.35
C LEU A 75 8.55 4.28 3.38
N ALA A 76 7.99 4.52 4.55
CA ALA A 76 7.60 3.48 5.49
C ALA A 76 6.28 2.79 5.08
N PHE A 77 5.97 1.70 5.77
CA PHE A 77 4.71 0.97 5.66
C PHE A 77 3.47 1.90 5.66
N LYS A 78 2.50 1.60 4.79
CA LYS A 78 1.29 2.42 4.49
C LYS A 78 1.58 3.79 3.85
N GLY A 79 2.74 3.94 3.21
CA GLY A 79 3.08 5.13 2.41
C GLY A 79 3.32 6.38 3.26
N LYS A 80 3.81 6.21 4.50
CA LYS A 80 4.27 7.34 5.31
C LYS A 80 5.71 7.65 4.91
N GLY A 81 6.01 8.86 4.47
CA GLY A 81 7.39 9.27 4.23
C GLY A 81 8.19 9.19 5.54
N ARG A 82 9.41 8.69 5.46
CA ARG A 82 10.45 8.82 6.47
C ARG A 82 11.32 10.00 6.06
N LEU A 83 11.39 11.00 6.92
CA LEU A 83 12.04 12.25 6.61
C LEU A 83 13.09 12.56 7.65
N GLN A 84 14.17 13.19 7.17
CA GLN A 84 15.25 13.69 7.97
C GLN A 84 15.26 15.22 7.86
N GLY A 85 15.41 15.90 8.99
CA GLY A 85 15.58 17.35 8.99
C GLY A 85 17.01 17.73 8.64
N ARG A 86 17.18 18.68 7.69
CA ARG A 86 18.51 19.20 7.35
C ARG A 86 19.10 19.90 8.57
N GLY A 87 20.24 19.41 9.08
CA GLY A 87 20.88 19.95 10.29
C GLY A 87 20.15 19.64 11.61
N LEU A 88 19.14 18.76 11.60
CA LEU A 88 18.37 18.37 12.78
C LEU A 88 18.67 16.93 13.17
N HIS A 89 18.72 16.63 14.47
CA HIS A 89 18.68 15.26 14.97
C HIS A 89 17.23 14.77 15.07
N LEU A 90 16.47 14.84 13.97
CA LEU A 90 15.06 14.45 13.93
C LEU A 90 14.76 13.53 12.75
N ARG A 91 14.18 12.37 13.06
CA ARG A 91 13.49 11.50 12.09
C ARG A 91 11.98 11.67 12.23
N ALA A 92 11.30 11.98 11.15
CA ALA A 92 9.86 12.19 11.16
C ALA A 92 9.11 11.20 10.27
N ALA A 93 7.89 10.85 10.68
CA ALA A 93 6.90 10.23 9.81
C ALA A 93 5.90 11.28 9.34
N LEU A 94 5.83 11.50 8.02
CA LEU A 94 4.90 12.44 7.39
C LEU A 94 4.00 11.70 6.42
N ARG A 95 2.69 11.99 6.48
CA ARG A 95 1.76 11.53 5.46
C ARG A 95 1.94 12.39 4.21
N ARG A 96 1.83 11.78 3.02
CA ARG A 96 1.94 12.48 1.71
C ARG A 96 3.29 13.19 1.50
N ALA A 97 4.35 12.60 2.03
CA ALA A 97 5.71 12.91 1.67
C ALA A 97 6.24 11.76 0.80
N LEU A 98 6.72 12.12 -0.38
CA LEU A 98 7.28 11.19 -1.35
C LEU A 98 8.81 11.25 -1.24
N PRO A 99 9.56 10.16 -1.50
CA PRO A 99 11.02 10.18 -1.44
C PRO A 99 11.63 11.30 -2.28
N ALA A 100 12.80 11.81 -1.90
CA ALA A 100 13.43 12.97 -2.54
C ALA A 100 12.62 14.29 -2.56
N SER A 101 11.40 14.35 -1.99
CA SER A 101 10.66 15.62 -1.83
C SER A 101 11.07 16.35 -0.56
N ALA A 102 11.09 17.68 -0.61
CA ALA A 102 11.25 18.54 0.54
C ALA A 102 9.90 19.15 0.95
N SER A 103 9.62 19.23 2.24
CA SER A 103 8.36 19.77 2.75
C SER A 103 8.56 20.53 4.05
N VAL A 104 7.78 21.60 4.22
CA VAL A 104 7.61 22.27 5.51
C VAL A 104 6.55 21.49 6.29
N ALA A 105 6.88 21.09 7.51
CA ALA A 105 5.98 20.32 8.36
C ALA A 105 5.96 20.82 9.80
N ARG A 106 4.80 20.72 10.44
CA ARG A 106 4.63 21.04 11.86
C ARG A 106 4.77 19.79 12.70
N VAL A 107 5.65 19.81 13.70
CA VAL A 107 5.84 18.71 14.65
C VAL A 107 4.58 18.56 15.50
N ARG A 108 3.88 17.43 15.38
CA ARG A 108 2.63 17.16 16.12
C ARG A 108 2.85 16.41 17.41
N ARG A 109 3.69 15.38 17.36
CA ARG A 109 3.96 14.49 18.49
C ARG A 109 5.40 14.00 18.47
N LEU A 110 6.09 14.17 19.59
CA LEU A 110 7.42 13.61 19.81
C LEU A 110 7.32 12.15 20.30
N ARG A 111 8.25 11.31 19.88
CA ARG A 111 8.39 9.89 20.25
C ARG A 111 9.81 9.65 20.77
N ARG A 112 10.05 8.48 21.35
CA ARG A 112 11.39 8.07 21.82
C ARG A 112 12.38 7.97 20.64
N GLY A 113 13.67 8.14 20.92
CA GLY A 113 14.74 7.89 19.94
C GLY A 113 14.79 8.89 18.79
N SER A 114 14.65 10.19 19.08
CA SER A 114 14.69 11.26 18.09
C SER A 114 13.64 11.17 16.97
N PHE A 115 12.50 10.53 17.26
CA PHE A 115 11.43 10.32 16.28
C PHE A 115 10.25 11.26 16.53
N ALA A 116 9.57 11.71 15.47
CA ALA A 116 8.34 12.50 15.59
C ALA A 116 7.28 12.16 14.53
N GLU A 117 6.03 12.42 14.87
CA GLU A 117 4.94 12.54 13.89
C GLU A 117 4.78 14.01 13.53
N ALA A 118 4.79 14.31 12.24
CA ALA A 118 4.62 15.66 11.72
C ALA A 118 3.40 15.74 10.78
N ALA A 119 2.83 16.94 10.64
CA ALA A 119 1.77 17.24 9.68
C ALA A 119 2.33 18.16 8.60
N LYS A 120 2.15 17.78 7.33
CA LYS A 120 2.69 18.52 6.18
C LYS A 120 1.91 19.83 6.06
N LEU A 121 2.61 20.96 6.00
CA LEU A 121 2.02 22.26 5.74
C LEU A 121 2.03 22.56 4.25
N ARG A 122 3.21 22.48 3.62
CA ARG A 122 3.38 22.67 2.17
C ARG A 122 4.57 21.89 1.63
N THR A 123 4.55 21.57 0.34
CA THR A 123 5.71 21.03 -0.39
C THR A 123 6.63 22.18 -0.78
N LEU A 124 7.95 22.03 -0.57
CA LEU A 124 8.96 22.96 -1.06
C LEU A 124 9.46 22.50 -2.44
N GLU A 125 9.92 21.26 -2.49
CA GLU A 125 10.43 20.63 -3.70
C GLU A 125 9.60 19.36 -3.94
N PRO A 126 8.80 19.30 -5.01
CA PRO A 126 8.06 18.08 -5.34
C PRO A 126 9.04 16.96 -5.74
N HIS A 127 8.56 15.72 -5.64
CA HIS A 127 9.29 14.57 -6.19
C HIS A 127 9.43 14.76 -7.72
N HIS A 128 10.51 14.29 -8.34
CA HIS A 128 10.72 14.42 -9.79
C HIS A 128 9.59 13.78 -10.62
N ASP A 129 9.11 12.60 -10.21
CA ASP A 129 7.89 11.96 -10.73
C ASP A 129 6.54 12.54 -10.21
N ALA A 130 6.51 13.74 -9.61
CA ALA A 130 5.25 14.34 -9.17
C ALA A 130 4.37 14.70 -10.37
N VAL A 131 3.06 14.48 -10.24
CA VAL A 131 2.05 14.82 -11.24
C VAL A 131 0.90 15.56 -10.60
N GLU A 132 0.15 16.31 -11.39
CA GLU A 132 -1.11 16.89 -10.93
C GLU A 132 -2.14 15.78 -10.67
N ALA A 133 -2.76 15.81 -9.50
CA ALA A 133 -3.77 14.82 -9.14
C ALA A 133 -5.11 15.20 -9.80
N PRO A 134 -5.73 14.32 -10.63
CA PRO A 134 -6.99 14.65 -11.31
C PRO A 134 -8.19 14.81 -10.36
N CYS A 135 -8.10 14.30 -9.12
CA CYS A 135 -9.13 14.51 -8.12
C CYS A 135 -8.80 15.76 -7.29
N PRO A 136 -9.67 16.79 -7.26
CA PRO A 136 -9.43 18.01 -6.48
C PRO A 136 -9.35 17.72 -4.97
N LEU A 137 -9.94 16.61 -4.53
CA LEU A 137 -9.97 16.18 -3.14
C LEU A 137 -8.80 15.26 -2.76
N ALA A 138 -7.89 14.92 -3.67
CA ALA A 138 -6.79 13.98 -3.39
C ALA A 138 -5.93 14.43 -2.20
N ALA A 139 -5.74 15.74 -2.08
CA ALA A 139 -4.99 16.38 -1.01
C ALA A 139 -5.67 16.30 0.37
N ASP A 140 -6.96 15.94 0.46
CA ASP A 140 -7.70 15.85 1.73
C ASP A 140 -8.28 14.46 1.98
N CYS A 141 -8.63 13.74 0.92
CA CYS A 141 -9.18 12.39 0.94
C CYS A 141 -8.16 11.37 1.50
N GLY A 142 -8.64 10.51 2.42
CA GLY A 142 -7.85 9.40 2.98
C GLY A 142 -7.69 8.20 2.03
N GLY A 143 -8.44 8.18 0.91
CA GLY A 143 -8.47 7.09 -0.06
C GLY A 143 -7.27 7.07 -1.00
N CYS A 144 -7.01 8.17 -1.71
CA CYS A 144 -5.98 8.26 -2.75
C CYS A 144 -4.75 9.02 -2.25
N LYS A 145 -3.81 8.31 -1.62
CA LYS A 145 -2.63 8.93 -0.98
C LYS A 145 -1.51 9.29 -1.95
N THR A 146 -1.45 8.66 -3.11
CA THR A 146 -0.35 8.78 -4.09
C THR A 146 -0.85 9.22 -5.46
N GLN A 147 -2.02 9.86 -5.54
CA GLN A 147 -2.57 10.34 -6.80
C GLN A 147 -1.74 11.47 -7.45
N ALA A 148 -0.96 12.19 -6.64
CA ALA A 148 0.01 13.20 -7.09
C ALA A 148 1.41 12.62 -7.43
N LEU A 149 1.49 11.31 -7.66
CA LEU A 149 2.72 10.63 -8.07
C LEU A 149 2.45 9.85 -9.37
N ALA A 150 3.35 9.97 -10.35
CA ALA A 150 3.24 9.24 -11.61
C ALA A 150 3.07 7.73 -11.35
N TYR A 151 2.23 7.06 -12.14
CA TYR A 151 1.87 5.67 -11.86
C TYR A 151 3.09 4.73 -11.87
N ALA A 152 3.99 4.89 -12.85
CA ALA A 152 5.23 4.12 -12.91
C ALA A 152 6.08 4.27 -11.63
N ALA A 153 6.07 5.46 -11.02
CA ALA A 153 6.75 5.69 -9.75
C ALA A 153 6.01 5.00 -8.59
N GLN A 154 4.68 5.00 -8.56
CA GLN A 154 3.92 4.25 -7.56
C GLN A 154 4.28 2.76 -7.59
N VAL A 155 4.33 2.17 -8.78
CA VAL A 155 4.71 0.77 -9.03
C VAL A 155 6.14 0.49 -8.52
N ARG A 156 7.12 1.32 -8.89
CA ARG A 156 8.51 1.22 -8.38
C ARG A 156 8.57 1.27 -6.84
N HIS A 157 7.86 2.20 -6.21
CA HIS A 157 7.86 2.34 -4.76
C HIS A 157 7.21 1.16 -4.04
N LYS A 158 6.16 0.58 -4.61
CA LYS A 158 5.52 -0.63 -4.07
C LYS A 158 6.48 -1.82 -4.13
N TYR A 159 7.15 -2.01 -5.25
CA TYR A 159 8.17 -3.06 -5.41
C TYR A 159 9.28 -2.93 -4.34
N LEU A 160 9.89 -1.75 -4.21
CA LEU A 160 10.95 -1.50 -3.22
C LEU A 160 10.48 -1.75 -1.78
N GLN A 161 9.23 -1.40 -1.47
CA GLN A 161 8.66 -1.68 -0.15
C GLN A 161 8.55 -3.18 0.14
N VAL A 162 8.12 -4.00 -0.83
CA VAL A 162 8.07 -5.46 -0.65
C VAL A 162 9.47 -6.02 -0.49
N ARG A 163 10.41 -5.63 -1.35
CA ARG A 163 11.82 -6.02 -1.25
C ARG A 163 12.40 -5.73 0.14
N ASP A 164 12.25 -4.49 0.61
CA ASP A 164 12.77 -4.08 1.92
C ASP A 164 12.18 -4.88 3.07
N LEU A 165 10.91 -5.25 2.98
CA LEU A 165 10.27 -6.06 4.01
C LEU A 165 10.78 -7.51 3.96
N LEU A 166 10.94 -8.10 2.79
CA LEU A 166 11.51 -9.44 2.64
C LEU A 166 12.95 -9.51 3.17
N VAL A 167 13.77 -8.49 2.94
CA VAL A 167 15.15 -8.46 3.46
C VAL A 167 15.17 -8.22 4.97
N ASN A 168 14.53 -7.15 5.44
CA ASN A 168 14.72 -6.69 6.83
C ASN A 168 13.87 -7.47 7.83
N VAL A 169 12.66 -7.89 7.42
CA VAL A 169 11.71 -8.64 8.26
C VAL A 169 11.78 -10.12 7.91
N GLY A 170 11.72 -10.45 6.61
CA GLY A 170 11.73 -11.84 6.12
C GLY A 170 13.08 -12.55 6.19
N LYS A 171 14.17 -11.81 6.46
CA LYS A 171 15.55 -12.32 6.55
C LYS A 171 16.05 -13.02 5.28
N PHE A 172 15.45 -12.72 4.12
CA PHE A 172 15.88 -13.27 2.83
C PHE A 172 17.11 -12.53 2.29
N ASP A 173 18.03 -13.28 1.69
CA ASP A 173 19.22 -12.72 1.02
C ASP A 173 18.80 -11.86 -0.19
N PRO A 174 19.15 -10.56 -0.23
CA PRO A 174 18.88 -9.70 -1.38
C PRO A 174 19.34 -10.29 -2.72
N LYS A 175 20.46 -11.03 -2.74
CA LYS A 175 20.99 -11.63 -3.98
C LYS A 175 20.07 -12.68 -4.57
N ARG A 176 19.36 -13.45 -3.73
CA ARG A 176 18.37 -14.44 -4.18
C ARG A 176 17.05 -13.78 -4.59
N LEU A 177 16.69 -12.68 -3.94
CA LEU A 177 15.48 -11.93 -4.30
C LEU A 177 15.62 -11.29 -5.70
N GLU A 178 16.79 -10.75 -6.03
CA GLU A 178 17.04 -9.91 -7.22
C GLU A 178 18.02 -10.55 -8.24
N SER A 179 18.06 -11.88 -8.36
CA SER A 179 18.97 -12.54 -9.32
C SER A 179 18.66 -12.12 -10.77
N SER A 180 19.69 -12.08 -11.62
CA SER A 180 19.54 -11.82 -13.06
C SER A 180 19.05 -13.04 -13.84
N GLU A 181 19.02 -14.20 -13.19
CA GLU A 181 18.50 -15.45 -13.71
C GLU A 181 16.96 -15.49 -13.56
N PRO A 182 16.24 -16.28 -14.36
CA PRO A 182 14.78 -16.40 -14.25
C PRO A 182 14.28 -16.94 -12.89
N ASP A 183 15.19 -17.40 -12.04
CA ASP A 183 14.94 -17.96 -10.71
C ASP A 183 14.75 -16.91 -9.60
N ALA A 184 14.85 -15.61 -9.90
CA ALA A 184 14.71 -14.54 -8.92
C ALA A 184 13.43 -14.72 -8.09
N THR A 185 13.57 -14.77 -6.77
CA THR A 185 12.42 -15.03 -5.91
C THR A 185 11.43 -13.87 -5.94
N LEU A 186 11.89 -12.61 -5.94
CA LEU A 186 11.00 -11.46 -6.04
C LEU A 186 10.76 -11.11 -7.51
N LYS A 187 9.53 -11.33 -7.98
CA LYS A 187 9.14 -11.01 -9.36
C LYS A 187 8.75 -9.53 -9.50
N PRO A 188 8.81 -8.96 -10.71
CA PRO A 188 8.28 -7.63 -10.97
C PRO A 188 6.84 -7.50 -10.50
N ILE A 189 6.47 -6.32 -10.00
CA ILE A 189 5.09 -6.05 -9.59
C ILE A 189 4.18 -6.07 -10.83
N VAL A 190 3.07 -6.79 -10.73
CA VAL A 190 2.03 -6.78 -11.76
C VAL A 190 1.28 -5.46 -11.66
N PRO A 191 1.38 -4.58 -12.69
CA PRO A 191 0.73 -3.29 -12.67
C PRO A 191 -0.77 -3.45 -12.88
N CYS A 192 -1.47 -2.34 -12.73
CA CYS A 192 -2.88 -2.24 -12.97
C CYS A 192 -3.13 -1.57 -14.32
N ASP A 193 -3.86 -2.23 -15.22
CA ASP A 193 -4.16 -1.69 -16.54
C ASP A 193 -5.02 -0.43 -16.45
N GLU A 194 -6.10 -0.48 -15.67
CA GLU A 194 -6.96 0.66 -15.39
C GLU A 194 -6.64 1.29 -14.03
N ILE A 195 -5.91 2.40 -14.04
CA ILE A 195 -5.48 3.06 -12.78
C ILE A 195 -6.57 3.93 -12.15
N PHE A 196 -7.61 4.30 -12.91
CA PHE A 196 -8.78 5.03 -12.42
C PHE A 196 -10.05 4.20 -12.57
N ARG A 197 -11.12 4.58 -11.85
CA ARG A 197 -12.47 4.02 -11.92
C ARG A 197 -12.64 2.53 -11.60
N TYR A 198 -11.59 1.89 -11.15
CA TYR A 198 -11.56 0.45 -10.96
C TYR A 198 -12.35 -0.16 -9.79
N ARG A 199 -12.90 0.65 -8.89
CA ARG A 199 -13.47 0.20 -7.62
C ARG A 199 -14.96 -0.06 -7.80
N ASN A 200 -15.32 -1.34 -7.83
CA ASN A 200 -16.70 -1.82 -7.91
C ASN A 200 -17.56 -1.53 -6.66
N LYS A 201 -16.93 -1.17 -5.51
CA LYS A 201 -17.65 -0.87 -4.26
C LYS A 201 -17.01 0.26 -3.45
N VAL A 202 -17.82 1.26 -3.13
CA VAL A 202 -17.48 2.33 -2.18
C VAL A 202 -18.48 2.32 -1.05
N ARG A 203 -17.98 2.57 0.18
CA ARG A 203 -18.81 2.79 1.36
C ARG A 203 -18.61 4.22 1.83
N PHE A 204 -19.73 4.90 2.03
CA PHE A 204 -19.75 6.24 2.57
C PHE A 204 -20.21 6.23 4.02
N TRP A 205 -19.69 7.17 4.80
CA TRP A 205 -20.16 7.47 6.14
C TRP A 205 -20.99 8.73 6.06
N VAL A 206 -22.22 8.69 6.58
CA VAL A 206 -23.07 9.87 6.69
C VAL A 206 -23.08 10.32 8.16
N ALA A 207 -22.79 11.59 8.42
CA ALA A 207 -22.83 12.18 9.75
C ALA A 207 -23.66 13.47 9.72
N LYS A 208 -24.44 13.72 10.77
CA LYS A 208 -25.17 15.00 10.93
C LYS A 208 -24.17 16.07 11.39
N VAL A 209 -24.08 17.16 10.66
CA VAL A 209 -23.31 18.35 11.04
C VAL A 209 -24.26 19.29 11.76
N PHE A 210 -23.90 19.71 12.97
CA PHE A 210 -24.66 20.73 13.69
C PHE A 210 -24.07 22.10 13.32
N ASP A 211 -24.80 22.87 12.53
CA ASP A 211 -24.49 24.27 12.30
C ASP A 211 -24.78 25.05 13.58
N GLY A 212 -23.74 25.61 14.20
CA GLY A 212 -23.92 26.36 15.44
C GLY A 212 -22.68 26.90 16.13
N PHE A 213 -21.46 26.61 15.66
CA PHE A 213 -20.27 27.30 16.16
C PHE A 213 -19.29 27.58 15.02
N GLY A 214 -19.37 28.80 14.49
CA GLY A 214 -18.23 29.41 13.82
C GLY A 214 -17.09 29.51 14.82
N CYS A 215 -15.97 28.84 14.56
CA CYS A 215 -14.72 29.14 15.23
C CYS A 215 -13.65 29.39 14.17
N ALA A 216 -13.46 30.67 13.86
CA ALA A 216 -12.14 31.17 13.54
C ALA A 216 -11.28 30.95 14.79
N ASP A 217 -10.19 30.19 14.67
CA ASP A 217 -9.18 29.95 15.72
C ASP A 217 -9.54 29.06 16.92
N CYS A 218 -9.98 27.82 16.70
CA CYS A 218 -10.01 26.80 17.76
C CYS A 218 -8.85 25.79 17.67
N ASN A 219 -7.63 26.27 17.91
CA ASN A 219 -6.60 25.47 18.59
C ASN A 219 -6.48 26.01 20.02
N ALA A 220 -6.68 25.12 20.99
CA ALA A 220 -6.44 25.31 22.43
C ALA A 220 -7.54 26.04 23.23
N LEU A 221 -8.40 25.26 23.89
CA LEU A 221 -8.77 25.42 25.31
C LEU A 221 -9.68 24.24 25.71
N PHE A 222 -9.09 23.05 25.86
CA PHE A 222 -9.66 22.05 26.77
C PHE A 222 -9.24 22.45 28.19
N GLY A 223 -9.88 23.49 28.71
CA GLY A 223 -9.83 23.91 30.09
C GLY A 223 -11.10 23.44 30.80
N PHE A 224 -10.91 22.70 31.89
CA PHE A 224 -11.87 22.34 32.91
C PHE A 224 -13.12 23.23 32.99
N LEU A 225 -14.31 22.61 32.92
CA LEU A 225 -15.43 22.80 33.86
C LEU A 225 -16.67 22.09 33.30
N PHE A 226 -16.85 20.80 33.64
CA PHE A 226 -18.18 20.26 33.91
C PHE A 226 -18.01 19.13 34.95
N PRO A 227 -18.76 19.17 36.06
CA PRO A 227 -18.54 18.29 37.20
C PRO A 227 -18.93 16.86 36.83
N PHE A 228 -18.05 15.92 37.19
CA PHE A 228 -18.31 14.49 37.14
C PHE A 228 -19.53 14.13 38.01
N PRO A 229 -20.43 13.28 37.48
CA PRO A 229 -20.77 12.10 38.26
C PRO A 229 -20.50 10.83 37.45
N ARG A 230 -19.44 10.13 37.90
CA ARG A 230 -19.35 8.67 38.03
C ARG A 230 -19.99 7.85 36.89
N TRP A 231 -19.32 7.76 35.75
CA TRP A 231 -19.60 6.71 34.76
C TRP A 231 -18.67 5.51 34.94
N SER A 232 -19.29 4.38 35.24
CA SER A 232 -18.66 3.07 35.36
C SER A 232 -18.11 2.61 34.01
N SER A 233 -17.06 1.81 34.10
CA SER A 233 -16.45 1.01 33.05
C SER A 233 -17.49 0.20 32.26
N ARG A 234 -17.96 0.74 31.13
CA ARG A 234 -18.61 -0.03 30.06
C ARG A 234 -18.68 0.76 28.74
N LEU A 235 -17.53 1.13 28.18
CA LEU A 235 -17.46 1.53 26.76
C LEU A 235 -17.47 0.27 25.87
N GLY A 236 -18.65 -0.36 25.83
CA GLY A 236 -18.99 -1.27 24.75
C GLY A 236 -19.21 -0.46 23.47
N THR A 237 -18.70 -0.96 22.36
CA THR A 237 -19.03 -0.53 21.00
C THR A 237 -20.53 -0.73 20.73
N LYS A 238 -21.38 0.15 21.26
CA LYS A 238 -22.78 0.24 20.82
C LYS A 238 -22.81 1.06 19.53
N ARG A 239 -22.97 0.32 18.44
CA ARG A 239 -23.38 0.78 17.11
C ARG A 239 -24.69 1.56 17.25
N TRP A 240 -24.61 2.88 17.28
CA TRP A 240 -25.79 3.75 17.17
C TRP A 240 -26.27 3.72 15.72
N MET A 241 -27.00 2.66 15.38
CA MET A 241 -28.06 2.72 14.37
C MET A 241 -29.35 2.56 15.17
N GLN A 242 -30.18 3.61 15.20
CA GLN A 242 -31.52 3.50 15.78
C GLN A 242 -32.29 2.37 15.07
N LYS A 243 -33.01 1.60 15.87
CA LYS A 243 -33.67 0.34 15.52
C LYS A 243 -34.87 0.52 14.58
N GLU A 244 -35.16 1.74 14.14
CA GLU A 244 -36.40 2.12 13.44
C GLU A 244 -36.31 2.04 11.91
N TRP A 245 -35.11 1.85 11.33
CA TRP A 245 -34.93 1.79 9.87
C TRP A 245 -35.11 0.39 9.25
N LYS A 246 -35.43 -0.63 10.06
CA LYS A 246 -35.60 -2.01 9.54
C LYS A 246 -37.03 -2.40 9.17
N GLU A 247 -38.05 -1.60 9.49
CA GLU A 247 -39.46 -2.06 9.37
C GLU A 247 -40.39 -1.17 8.55
N LYS A 248 -39.90 -0.22 7.74
CA LYS A 248 -40.77 0.48 6.78
C LYS A 248 -40.33 0.27 5.34
N LYS A 249 -40.82 -0.82 4.74
CA LYS A 249 -41.12 -0.88 3.31
C LYS A 249 -42.43 -0.12 3.08
N GLU A 250 -42.39 1.20 3.04
CA GLU A 250 -43.45 1.96 2.40
C GLU A 250 -42.84 3.10 1.57
N VAL A 251 -43.32 3.16 0.34
CA VAL A 251 -43.06 4.25 -0.60
C VAL A 251 -43.70 5.51 -0.01
N VAL A 252 -42.89 6.47 0.39
CA VAL A 252 -43.35 7.84 0.64
C VAL A 252 -42.63 8.74 -0.35
N LYS A 253 -43.37 9.15 -1.38
CA LYS A 253 -43.13 10.43 -2.05
C LYS A 253 -43.53 11.50 -1.04
N GLU A 254 -42.62 12.36 -0.64
CA GLU A 254 -42.85 13.81 -0.51
C GLU A 254 -41.61 14.57 -0.04
N GLU A 255 -41.56 15.78 -0.58
CA GLU A 255 -40.66 16.93 -0.52
C GLU A 255 -39.63 16.98 0.64
N ALA A 256 -38.35 17.02 0.26
CA ALA A 256 -37.24 17.26 1.16
C ALA A 256 -37.13 18.76 1.49
N ASN A 257 -37.41 19.13 2.74
CA ASN A 257 -37.03 20.42 3.31
C ASN A 257 -35.49 20.47 3.47
N GLU A 258 -34.91 21.54 2.95
CA GLU A 258 -33.48 21.75 2.69
C GLU A 258 -32.63 22.11 3.94
N ALA A 259 -33.01 21.67 5.15
CA ALA A 259 -32.46 22.22 6.40
C ALA A 259 -31.78 21.21 7.35
N ASP A 260 -31.60 19.94 6.98
CA ASP A 260 -30.81 19.01 7.78
C ASP A 260 -29.46 18.71 7.12
N GLY A 261 -28.41 19.37 7.61
CA GLY A 261 -27.03 19.26 7.12
C GLY A 261 -26.42 17.87 7.35
N TYR A 262 -26.70 16.93 6.45
CA TYR A 262 -26.04 15.63 6.38
C TYR A 262 -24.77 15.73 5.54
N ALA A 263 -23.66 15.22 6.08
CA ALA A 263 -22.35 15.20 5.45
C ALA A 263 -21.93 13.79 5.03
N LEU A 264 -21.32 13.65 3.86
CA LEU A 264 -20.80 12.40 3.30
C LEU A 264 -19.26 12.33 3.44
N GLY A 265 -18.72 11.21 3.94
CA GLY A 265 -17.28 11.01 4.14
C GLY A 265 -16.74 9.68 3.63
N LEU A 266 -15.48 9.69 3.15
CA LEU A 266 -14.72 8.50 2.73
C LEU A 266 -13.66 8.13 3.80
N HIS A 267 -13.71 6.89 4.29
CA HIS A 267 -12.67 6.18 5.08
C HIS A 267 -11.91 7.00 6.16
N ALA A 268 -12.19 6.79 7.46
CA ALA A 268 -11.41 7.42 8.54
C ALA A 268 -10.88 6.42 9.60
N PRO A 269 -9.56 6.40 9.88
CA PRO A 269 -9.02 5.99 11.17
C PRO A 269 -8.73 7.22 12.04
N GLY A 270 -9.51 7.39 13.11
CA GLY A 270 -9.25 8.34 14.21
C GLY A 270 -9.94 9.70 14.10
N PHE A 271 -11.28 9.70 14.06
CA PHE A 271 -12.20 10.85 14.18
C PHE A 271 -12.00 12.03 13.19
N PHE A 272 -13.13 12.59 12.76
CA PHE A 272 -13.31 13.41 11.56
C PHE A 272 -12.74 14.83 11.70
N ASP A 273 -12.06 15.34 10.66
CA ASP A 273 -11.66 16.75 10.56
C ASP A 273 -12.13 17.45 9.27
N LYS A 274 -12.69 16.73 8.26
CA LYS A 274 -13.16 17.34 7.01
C LYS A 274 -14.36 16.62 6.40
N VAL A 275 -15.43 17.37 6.15
CA VAL A 275 -16.55 17.01 5.29
C VAL A 275 -16.19 17.46 3.87
N LEU A 276 -16.27 16.57 2.88
CA LEU A 276 -15.93 16.89 1.49
C LEU A 276 -17.16 16.70 0.61
N HIS A 277 -17.58 17.75 -0.09
CA HIS A 277 -18.61 17.64 -1.14
C HIS A 277 -18.00 16.95 -2.36
N VAL A 278 -18.51 15.78 -2.74
CA VAL A 278 -17.98 14.96 -3.85
C VAL A 278 -19.05 14.78 -4.90
N GLU A 279 -18.95 15.51 -6.01
CA GLU A 279 -19.86 15.35 -7.17
C GLU A 279 -19.50 14.12 -8.02
N LYS A 280 -18.22 13.74 -8.07
CA LYS A 280 -17.71 12.62 -8.88
C LYS A 280 -16.57 11.88 -8.19
N CYS A 281 -16.71 10.56 -8.03
CA CYS A 281 -15.65 9.69 -7.49
C CYS A 281 -14.86 9.04 -8.65
N PHE A 282 -13.62 9.47 -8.86
CA PHE A 282 -12.73 8.91 -9.89
C PHE A 282 -12.28 7.46 -9.62
N LEU A 283 -12.75 6.84 -8.54
CA LEU A 283 -12.47 5.44 -8.22
C LEU A 283 -13.54 4.47 -8.72
N GLN A 284 -14.71 4.86 -9.24
CA GLN A 284 -15.75 3.88 -9.65
C GLN A 284 -16.18 3.96 -11.13
N SER A 285 -16.46 2.80 -11.72
CA SER A 285 -17.24 2.52 -12.95
C SER A 285 -17.87 1.11 -12.84
N GLU A 286 -18.51 0.62 -13.92
CA GLU A 286 -19.02 -0.76 -14.06
C GLU A 286 -17.97 -1.84 -13.68
N PRO A 287 -18.37 -3.08 -13.34
CA PRO A 287 -17.53 -4.04 -12.62
C PRO A 287 -16.16 -4.23 -13.28
N ALA A 288 -15.09 -3.93 -12.54
CA ALA A 288 -13.73 -4.06 -13.03
C ALA A 288 -13.21 -5.50 -12.87
N ASP A 289 -12.74 -6.10 -13.96
CA ASP A 289 -12.26 -7.49 -14.13
C ASP A 289 -10.92 -7.83 -13.42
N LYS A 290 -10.66 -7.22 -12.26
CA LYS A 290 -9.32 -7.24 -11.64
C LYS A 290 -9.02 -8.46 -10.79
N ALA A 291 -10.04 -9.08 -10.23
CA ALA A 291 -9.86 -10.27 -9.40
C ALA A 291 -9.23 -11.42 -10.22
N ASP A 292 -9.48 -11.43 -11.54
CA ASP A 292 -9.04 -12.47 -12.46
C ASP A 292 -7.52 -12.56 -12.58
N VAL A 293 -6.80 -11.43 -12.56
CA VAL A 293 -5.33 -11.43 -12.60
C VAL A 293 -4.76 -12.07 -11.33
N LEU A 294 -5.29 -11.70 -10.16
CA LEU A 294 -4.85 -12.28 -8.89
C LEU A 294 -5.16 -13.78 -8.82
N TYR A 295 -6.36 -14.19 -9.21
CA TYR A 295 -6.76 -15.59 -9.23
C TYR A 295 -5.95 -16.42 -10.21
N LYS A 296 -5.64 -15.88 -11.39
CA LYS A 296 -4.74 -16.53 -12.35
C LYS A 296 -3.34 -16.73 -11.78
N LEU A 297 -2.77 -15.72 -11.11
CA LEU A 297 -1.46 -15.87 -10.47
C LEU A 297 -1.48 -16.92 -9.35
N ILE A 298 -2.57 -17.01 -8.59
CA ILE A 298 -2.74 -18.04 -7.55
C ILE A 298 -2.82 -19.43 -8.19
N GLU A 299 -3.58 -19.57 -9.27
CA GLU A 299 -3.71 -20.80 -10.04
C GLU A 299 -2.38 -21.25 -10.65
N ASP A 300 -1.68 -20.34 -11.31
CA ASP A 300 -0.36 -20.58 -11.90
C ASP A 300 0.66 -20.97 -10.80
N SER A 301 0.60 -20.31 -9.64
CA SER A 301 1.45 -20.64 -8.49
C SER A 301 1.08 -21.97 -7.83
N ALA A 302 -0.21 -22.30 -7.77
CA ALA A 302 -0.69 -23.58 -7.26
C ALA A 302 -0.19 -24.73 -8.14
N GLY A 303 -0.15 -24.51 -9.46
CA GLY A 303 0.47 -25.43 -10.41
C GLY A 303 -0.13 -26.83 -10.36
N LEU A 304 -1.48 -26.91 -10.26
CA LEU A 304 -2.22 -28.16 -10.31
C LEU A 304 -1.90 -28.92 -11.59
N LYS A 305 -1.66 -30.23 -11.49
CA LYS A 305 -1.42 -31.13 -12.62
C LYS A 305 -2.61 -31.18 -13.58
N GLY A 306 -3.82 -30.98 -13.05
CA GLY A 306 -5.06 -31.01 -13.82
C GLY A 306 -5.59 -32.40 -14.15
N ASP A 307 -4.98 -33.45 -13.61
CA ASP A 307 -5.42 -34.85 -13.74
C ASP A 307 -6.46 -35.25 -12.67
N GLY A 308 -6.88 -34.31 -11.82
CA GLY A 308 -7.86 -34.56 -10.76
C GLY A 308 -7.33 -35.45 -9.62
N SER A 309 -6.01 -35.57 -9.45
CA SER A 309 -5.40 -36.38 -8.40
C SER A 309 -5.15 -35.63 -7.09
N GLU A 310 -5.01 -34.30 -7.15
CA GLU A 310 -4.48 -33.47 -6.07
C GLU A 310 -5.56 -32.87 -5.16
N ILE A 311 -5.29 -32.79 -3.87
CA ILE A 311 -6.18 -32.24 -2.85
C ILE A 311 -5.75 -30.81 -2.49
N VAL A 312 -6.69 -29.88 -2.56
CA VAL A 312 -6.48 -28.48 -2.23
C VAL A 312 -7.14 -28.14 -0.90
N LEU A 313 -6.41 -27.49 -0.01
CA LEU A 313 -6.94 -26.91 1.22
C LEU A 313 -6.90 -25.38 1.14
N ASP A 314 -8.07 -24.75 1.08
CA ASP A 314 -8.27 -23.30 1.04
C ASP A 314 -8.55 -22.74 2.44
N LEU A 315 -7.55 -22.14 3.06
CA LEU A 315 -7.63 -21.51 4.37
C LEU A 315 -8.06 -20.05 4.24
N PHE A 316 -8.97 -19.61 5.13
CA PHE A 316 -9.60 -18.28 5.04
C PHE A 316 -10.42 -18.12 3.75
N CYS A 317 -11.12 -19.18 3.34
CA CYS A 317 -11.70 -19.28 2.00
C CYS A 317 -12.83 -18.28 1.72
N GLY A 318 -13.37 -17.60 2.75
CA GLY A 318 -14.48 -16.67 2.61
C GLY A 318 -15.68 -17.32 1.91
N THR A 319 -16.11 -16.75 0.79
CA THR A 319 -17.22 -17.28 -0.04
C THR A 319 -16.76 -18.32 -1.07
N GLY A 320 -15.58 -18.92 -0.87
CA GLY A 320 -15.02 -19.98 -1.72
C GLY A 320 -14.40 -19.50 -3.03
N THR A 321 -14.07 -18.20 -3.16
CA THR A 321 -13.68 -17.63 -4.46
C THR A 321 -12.44 -18.27 -5.07
N ILE A 322 -11.43 -18.61 -4.28
CA ILE A 322 -10.19 -19.22 -4.78
C ILE A 322 -10.36 -20.73 -4.91
N GLY A 323 -10.79 -21.42 -3.85
CA GLY A 323 -10.97 -22.86 -3.89
C GLY A 323 -11.88 -23.33 -5.03
N LEU A 324 -12.98 -22.63 -5.33
CA LEU A 324 -13.90 -23.02 -6.39
C LEU A 324 -13.34 -22.84 -7.80
N THR A 325 -12.40 -21.91 -8.04
CA THR A 325 -11.75 -21.81 -9.37
C THR A 325 -10.78 -22.96 -9.62
N LEU A 326 -10.21 -23.52 -8.53
CA LEU A 326 -9.30 -24.66 -8.58
C LEU A 326 -10.03 -26.02 -8.64
N ALA A 327 -11.28 -26.08 -8.17
CA ALA A 327 -12.03 -27.33 -7.98
C ALA A 327 -12.14 -28.20 -9.25
N ARG A 328 -12.24 -27.61 -10.45
CA ARG A 328 -12.36 -28.36 -11.71
C ARG A 328 -11.12 -29.19 -12.06
N ARG A 329 -9.96 -28.86 -11.50
CA ARG A 329 -8.67 -29.55 -11.75
C ARG A 329 -8.15 -30.32 -10.55
N ALA A 330 -8.75 -30.10 -9.38
CA ALA A 330 -8.43 -30.80 -8.16
C ALA A 330 -9.27 -32.06 -8.02
N LYS A 331 -8.77 -33.03 -7.27
CA LYS A 331 -9.57 -34.16 -6.78
C LYS A 331 -10.69 -33.68 -5.90
N HIS A 332 -10.35 -32.84 -4.92
CA HIS A 332 -11.28 -32.27 -3.95
C HIS A 332 -10.72 -30.98 -3.37
N VAL A 333 -11.61 -30.05 -3.05
CA VAL A 333 -11.28 -28.79 -2.37
C VAL A 333 -11.91 -28.76 -0.99
N TYR A 334 -11.09 -28.55 0.03
CA TYR A 334 -11.54 -28.34 1.41
C TYR A 334 -11.33 -26.88 1.78
N GLY A 335 -12.37 -26.20 2.30
CA GLY A 335 -12.30 -24.80 2.67
C GLY A 335 -12.60 -24.55 4.14
N TYR A 336 -11.80 -23.70 4.80
CA TYR A 336 -12.05 -23.24 6.17
C TYR A 336 -12.32 -21.73 6.24
N GLU A 337 -13.40 -21.36 6.91
CA GLU A 337 -13.77 -19.97 7.18
C GLU A 337 -14.45 -19.85 8.55
N VAL A 338 -14.22 -18.74 9.25
CA VAL A 338 -14.77 -18.52 10.59
C VAL A 338 -16.21 -17.99 10.55
N VAL A 339 -16.56 -17.27 9.49
CA VAL A 339 -17.87 -16.63 9.28
C VAL A 339 -18.88 -17.64 8.69
N PRO A 340 -19.93 -18.03 9.44
CA PRO A 340 -20.93 -19.00 8.96
C PRO A 340 -21.64 -18.57 7.66
N GLU A 341 -21.93 -17.28 7.51
CA GLU A 341 -22.60 -16.73 6.34
C GLU A 341 -21.73 -16.88 5.09
N ALA A 342 -20.42 -16.71 5.21
CA ALA A 342 -19.48 -16.89 4.11
C ALA A 342 -19.38 -18.36 3.69
N ILE A 343 -19.42 -19.30 4.64
CA ILE A 343 -19.52 -20.74 4.37
C ILE A 343 -20.83 -21.10 3.64
N ALA A 344 -21.95 -20.51 4.07
CA ALA A 344 -23.23 -20.71 3.40
C ALA A 344 -23.20 -20.20 1.95
N ASP A 345 -22.61 -19.02 1.73
CA ASP A 345 -22.39 -18.47 0.40
C ASP A 345 -21.42 -19.33 -0.43
N ALA A 346 -20.35 -19.86 0.16
CA ALA A 346 -19.42 -20.77 -0.52
C ALA A 346 -20.11 -22.05 -1.02
N ARG A 347 -20.95 -22.67 -0.18
CA ARG A 347 -21.75 -23.85 -0.56
C ARG A 347 -22.77 -23.50 -1.66
N LYS A 348 -23.39 -22.33 -1.57
CA LYS A 348 -24.31 -21.83 -2.61
C LYS A 348 -23.56 -21.60 -3.93
N ASN A 349 -22.38 -21.00 -3.89
CA ASN A 349 -21.53 -20.76 -5.06
C ASN A 349 -21.09 -22.08 -5.70
N ALA A 350 -20.70 -23.08 -4.91
CA ALA A 350 -20.39 -24.42 -5.42
C ALA A 350 -21.58 -25.03 -6.17
N LYS A 351 -22.77 -24.99 -5.58
CA LYS A 351 -24.01 -25.49 -6.20
C LYS A 351 -24.37 -24.74 -7.49
N LEU A 352 -24.26 -23.41 -7.50
CA LEU A 352 -24.54 -22.58 -8.68
C LEU A 352 -23.58 -22.88 -9.84
N ASN A 353 -22.34 -23.27 -9.53
CA ASN A 353 -21.31 -23.61 -10.51
C ASN A 353 -21.20 -25.11 -10.80
N ILE A 354 -22.10 -25.93 -10.26
CA ILE A 354 -22.13 -27.39 -10.44
C ILE A 354 -20.78 -28.02 -10.03
N ILE A 355 -20.27 -27.59 -8.86
CA ILE A 355 -19.06 -28.13 -8.24
C ILE A 355 -19.50 -29.02 -7.08
N ASP A 356 -19.29 -30.32 -7.21
CA ASP A 356 -19.64 -31.35 -6.23
C ASP A 356 -18.45 -31.83 -5.38
N ASN A 357 -17.22 -31.60 -5.86
CA ASN A 357 -15.98 -31.96 -5.20
C ASN A 357 -15.40 -30.86 -4.28
N ALA A 358 -16.27 -30.10 -3.60
CA ALA A 358 -15.87 -29.06 -2.66
C ALA A 358 -16.59 -29.20 -1.31
N THR A 359 -15.85 -29.08 -0.20
CA THR A 359 -16.38 -29.17 1.16
C THR A 359 -15.92 -27.98 1.99
N PHE A 360 -16.88 -27.25 2.56
CA PHE A 360 -16.61 -26.05 3.36
C PHE A 360 -16.97 -26.28 4.83
N VAL A 361 -16.02 -26.03 5.71
CA VAL A 361 -16.14 -26.23 7.16
C VAL A 361 -15.94 -24.91 7.90
N GLN A 362 -16.80 -24.67 8.88
CA GLN A 362 -16.66 -23.53 9.76
C GLN A 362 -15.58 -23.80 10.81
N GLY A 363 -14.60 -22.91 10.94
CA GLY A 363 -13.54 -23.05 11.93
C GLY A 363 -12.77 -21.76 12.18
N ASP A 364 -12.30 -21.56 13.42
CA ASP A 364 -11.44 -20.44 13.78
C ASP A 364 -9.97 -20.87 13.71
N LEU A 365 -9.28 -20.44 12.65
CA LEU A 365 -7.87 -20.73 12.41
C LEU A 365 -6.92 -20.10 13.47
N ASN A 366 -7.42 -19.23 14.35
CA ASN A 366 -6.66 -18.77 15.53
C ASN A 366 -6.75 -19.75 16.72
N LYS A 367 -7.74 -20.65 16.71
CA LYS A 367 -8.04 -21.61 17.77
C LYS A 367 -7.82 -23.06 17.34
N ILE A 368 -6.76 -23.28 16.56
CA ILE A 368 -6.31 -24.61 16.17
C ILE A 368 -5.95 -25.43 17.42
N ASN A 369 -6.43 -26.68 17.42
CA ASN A 369 -6.22 -27.71 18.42
C ASN A 369 -5.71 -28.99 17.73
N GLU A 370 -5.46 -30.05 18.51
CA GLU A 370 -4.94 -31.31 17.99
C GLU A 370 -5.88 -32.07 17.04
N SER A 371 -7.18 -31.70 16.99
CA SER A 371 -8.13 -32.31 16.06
C SER A 371 -8.20 -31.59 14.72
N PHE A 372 -7.67 -30.38 14.60
CA PHE A 372 -7.71 -29.60 13.37
C PHE A 372 -6.98 -30.31 12.23
N GLY A 373 -7.62 -30.39 11.07
CA GLY A 373 -7.08 -31.05 9.89
C GLY A 373 -7.15 -32.58 9.88
N LYS A 374 -7.53 -33.24 10.98
CA LYS A 374 -7.70 -34.72 11.02
C LYS A 374 -8.92 -35.21 10.23
N GLU A 375 -9.87 -34.33 9.98
CA GLU A 375 -11.11 -34.63 9.24
C GLU A 375 -10.87 -34.72 7.73
N PHE A 376 -9.70 -34.27 7.25
CA PHE A 376 -9.39 -34.21 5.83
C PHE A 376 -8.16 -35.03 5.48
N PRO A 377 -8.10 -35.57 4.24
CA PRO A 377 -6.87 -36.13 3.74
C PRO A 377 -5.74 -35.10 3.75
N LYS A 378 -4.50 -35.58 3.78
CA LYS A 378 -3.33 -34.71 3.68
C LYS A 378 -3.41 -33.90 2.36
N PRO A 379 -3.32 -32.56 2.40
CA PRO A 379 -3.38 -31.74 1.18
C PRO A 379 -2.07 -31.79 0.41
N ASP A 380 -2.18 -31.74 -0.91
CA ASP A 380 -1.04 -31.56 -1.83
C ASP A 380 -0.69 -30.07 -1.95
N ILE A 381 -1.72 -29.21 -1.92
CA ILE A 381 -1.61 -27.76 -2.05
C ILE A 381 -2.43 -27.09 -0.95
N ILE A 382 -1.83 -26.13 -0.26
CA ILE A 382 -2.53 -25.25 0.68
C ILE A 382 -2.57 -23.84 0.10
N ILE A 383 -3.76 -23.24 0.04
CA ILE A 383 -3.93 -21.81 -0.20
C ILE A 383 -4.20 -21.14 1.15
N SER A 384 -3.58 -19.99 1.40
CA SER A 384 -3.81 -19.19 2.60
C SER A 384 -3.96 -17.72 2.22
N ASP A 385 -5.12 -17.12 2.47
CA ASP A 385 -5.39 -15.68 2.31
C ASP A 385 -5.82 -15.04 3.64
N PRO A 386 -4.92 -14.94 4.63
CA PRO A 386 -5.24 -14.44 5.96
C PRO A 386 -5.60 -12.95 5.95
N ASN A 387 -6.28 -12.54 7.02
CA ASN A 387 -6.54 -11.14 7.29
C ASN A 387 -5.26 -10.31 7.53
N ARG A 388 -5.40 -8.98 7.65
CA ARG A 388 -4.26 -8.04 7.76
C ARG A 388 -3.23 -8.35 8.86
N PRO A 389 -3.58 -8.90 10.04
CA PRO A 389 -2.60 -9.39 11.03
C PRO A 389 -1.66 -10.52 10.57
N GLY A 390 -1.95 -11.19 9.45
CA GLY A 390 -1.25 -12.40 9.01
C GLY A 390 -1.71 -13.65 9.76
N MET A 391 -0.94 -14.72 9.64
CA MET A 391 -1.28 -16.00 10.27
C MET A 391 -0.95 -16.02 11.76
N HIS A 392 -1.83 -16.64 12.55
CA HIS A 392 -1.56 -16.88 13.95
C HIS A 392 -0.48 -17.97 14.12
N MET A 393 0.34 -17.88 15.17
CA MET A 393 1.46 -18.81 15.39
C MET A 393 1.01 -20.28 15.46
N LYS A 394 -0.20 -20.56 15.97
CA LYS A 394 -0.75 -21.93 15.97
C LYS A 394 -0.96 -22.48 14.54
N LEU A 395 -1.38 -21.64 13.61
CA LEU A 395 -1.53 -22.04 12.20
C LEU A 395 -0.16 -22.28 11.56
N ILE A 396 0.81 -21.39 11.81
CA ILE A 396 2.19 -21.58 11.33
C ILE A 396 2.76 -22.92 11.81
N LYS A 397 2.60 -23.25 13.10
CA LYS A 397 3.02 -24.55 13.65
C LYS A 397 2.36 -25.72 12.91
N TRP A 398 1.05 -25.66 12.74
CA TRP A 398 0.31 -26.70 12.00
C TRP A 398 0.77 -26.84 10.54
N LEU A 399 1.07 -25.74 9.85
CA LEU A 399 1.61 -25.77 8.48
C LEU A 399 3.00 -26.44 8.39
N LEU A 400 3.83 -26.24 9.41
CA LEU A 400 5.15 -26.89 9.53
C LEU A 400 5.05 -28.39 9.89
N GLU A 401 3.96 -28.81 10.54
CA GLU A 401 3.67 -30.20 10.90
C GLU A 401 3.04 -30.98 9.74
N VAL A 402 2.03 -30.40 9.06
CA VAL A 402 1.32 -31.05 7.95
C VAL A 402 2.24 -31.31 6.76
N LYS A 403 3.24 -30.42 6.55
CA LYS A 403 4.24 -30.52 5.47
C LYS A 403 3.59 -30.83 4.13
N ALA A 404 2.65 -29.97 3.73
CA ALA A 404 2.09 -30.04 2.40
C ALA A 404 3.21 -29.75 1.38
N PRO A 405 3.27 -30.44 0.23
CA PRO A 405 4.28 -30.19 -0.79
C PRO A 405 4.37 -28.73 -1.22
N ARG A 406 3.22 -28.03 -1.30
CA ARG A 406 3.13 -26.67 -1.79
C ARG A 406 2.20 -25.80 -0.96
N ILE A 407 2.59 -24.53 -0.75
CA ILE A 407 1.75 -23.49 -0.14
C ILE A 407 1.74 -22.26 -1.05
N VAL A 408 0.54 -21.78 -1.39
CA VAL A 408 0.35 -20.46 -2.00
C VAL A 408 -0.20 -19.52 -0.93
N TYR A 409 0.58 -18.52 -0.56
CA TYR A 409 0.22 -17.51 0.42
C TYR A 409 -0.11 -16.19 -0.27
N VAL A 410 -1.37 -15.77 -0.18
CA VAL A 410 -1.89 -14.49 -0.66
C VAL A 410 -1.95 -13.50 0.51
N SER A 411 -1.47 -12.26 0.32
CA SER A 411 -1.45 -11.28 1.42
C SER A 411 -1.64 -9.84 0.98
N CYS A 412 -2.58 -9.16 1.64
CA CYS A 412 -2.82 -7.72 1.52
C CYS A 412 -1.92 -6.84 2.40
N ASN A 413 -0.97 -7.46 3.12
CA ASN A 413 -0.07 -6.79 4.03
C ASN A 413 1.36 -7.37 3.92
N PRO A 414 2.25 -6.71 3.16
CA PRO A 414 3.60 -7.24 2.92
C PRO A 414 4.45 -7.34 4.19
N ALA A 415 4.15 -6.58 5.25
CA ALA A 415 4.92 -6.62 6.48
C ALA A 415 4.66 -7.87 7.31
N THR A 416 3.40 -8.27 7.44
CA THR A 416 3.03 -9.54 8.11
C THR A 416 3.33 -10.72 7.22
N CYS A 417 3.18 -10.57 5.90
CA CYS A 417 3.62 -11.56 4.92
C CYS A 417 5.11 -11.91 5.10
N ALA A 418 6.00 -10.92 5.09
CA ALA A 418 7.44 -11.14 5.28
C ALA A 418 7.77 -11.86 6.60
N ARG A 419 7.10 -11.51 7.70
CA ARG A 419 7.25 -12.19 8.99
C ARG A 419 6.81 -13.65 8.92
N ASP A 420 5.66 -13.91 8.34
CA ASP A 420 5.11 -15.27 8.27
C ASP A 420 5.96 -16.16 7.34
N LEU A 421 6.51 -15.58 6.26
CA LEU A 421 7.48 -16.26 5.38
C LEU A 421 8.77 -16.61 6.12
N ASP A 422 9.30 -15.70 6.96
CA ASP A 422 10.45 -15.99 7.83
C ASP A 422 10.19 -17.22 8.71
N TYR A 423 9.01 -17.28 9.33
CA TYR A 423 8.65 -18.40 10.20
C TYR A 423 8.51 -19.73 9.45
N LEU A 424 7.94 -19.72 8.24
CA LEU A 424 7.78 -20.93 7.43
C LEU A 424 9.11 -21.42 6.83
N CYS A 425 10.00 -20.49 6.45
CA CYS A 425 11.24 -20.81 5.77
C CYS A 425 12.43 -21.01 6.72
N HIS A 426 12.60 -20.17 7.73
CA HIS A 426 13.74 -20.19 8.63
C HIS A 426 13.38 -20.78 10.00
N GLY A 427 12.13 -20.60 10.44
CA GLY A 427 11.65 -21.07 11.74
C GLY A 427 11.66 -19.97 12.80
N VAL A 428 11.46 -20.35 14.05
CA VAL A 428 11.45 -19.46 15.22
C VAL A 428 12.21 -20.16 16.35
N GLU A 429 13.46 -19.77 16.55
CA GLU A 429 14.37 -20.38 17.52
C GLU A 429 13.81 -20.30 18.95
N GLU A 430 13.24 -19.17 19.36
CA GLU A 430 12.69 -18.99 20.71
C GLU A 430 11.45 -19.87 20.98
N LYS A 431 10.92 -20.53 19.96
CA LYS A 431 9.76 -21.44 20.05
C LYS A 431 10.10 -22.88 19.66
N ASP A 432 11.39 -23.19 19.45
CA ASP A 432 11.87 -24.48 18.96
C ASP A 432 11.13 -24.91 17.67
N LEU A 433 10.89 -23.96 16.78
CA LEU A 433 10.25 -24.21 15.49
C LEU A 433 11.27 -24.16 14.38
N ARG A 434 11.41 -25.25 13.63
CA ARG A 434 12.26 -25.31 12.45
C ARG A 434 11.43 -25.06 11.18
N GLY A 435 11.83 -24.08 10.39
CA GLY A 435 11.27 -23.88 9.06
C GLY A 435 11.60 -25.04 8.13
N CYS A 436 10.63 -25.46 7.31
CA CYS A 436 10.77 -26.58 6.38
C CYS A 436 10.42 -26.24 4.93
N TYR A 437 10.11 -24.98 4.65
CA TYR A 437 9.76 -24.52 3.30
C TYR A 437 10.87 -23.69 2.66
N GLU A 438 10.93 -23.71 1.33
CA GLU A 438 11.70 -22.79 0.52
C GLU A 438 10.74 -21.81 -0.18
N LEU A 439 11.08 -20.52 -0.12
CA LEU A 439 10.37 -19.49 -0.87
C LEU A 439 10.82 -19.53 -2.33
N LYS A 440 9.92 -19.91 -3.24
CA LYS A 440 10.20 -20.01 -4.68
C LYS A 440 9.91 -18.72 -5.41
N SER A 441 8.81 -18.05 -5.08
CA SER A 441 8.49 -16.76 -5.67
C SER A 441 7.63 -15.88 -4.78
N VAL A 442 7.74 -14.56 -4.97
CA VAL A 442 6.87 -13.51 -4.45
C VAL A 442 6.51 -12.60 -5.62
N ILE A 443 5.23 -12.49 -5.92
CA ILE A 443 4.68 -11.66 -7.00
C ILE A 443 3.82 -10.56 -6.36
N PRO A 444 4.33 -9.32 -6.25
CA PRO A 444 3.51 -8.19 -5.85
C PRO A 444 2.50 -7.86 -6.94
N VAL A 445 1.29 -7.46 -6.55
CA VAL A 445 0.21 -7.08 -7.48
C VAL A 445 -0.38 -5.74 -7.04
N ASP A 446 -0.47 -4.80 -7.97
CA ASP A 446 -1.15 -3.52 -7.71
C ASP A 446 -2.66 -3.61 -7.99
N MET A 447 -3.41 -4.10 -7.01
CA MET A 447 -4.87 -4.10 -7.04
C MET A 447 -5.50 -2.74 -6.69
N PHE A 448 -4.72 -1.82 -6.11
CA PHE A 448 -5.21 -0.54 -5.60
C PHE A 448 -4.29 0.63 -5.98
N PRO A 449 -4.28 1.05 -7.25
CA PRO A 449 -3.61 2.26 -7.72
C PRO A 449 -3.95 3.49 -6.88
N HIS A 450 -3.02 4.44 -6.78
CA HIS A 450 -3.14 5.66 -5.96
C HIS A 450 -3.24 5.44 -4.44
N THR A 451 -3.13 4.19 -3.98
CA THR A 451 -3.09 3.81 -2.57
C THR A 451 -1.76 3.14 -2.23
N PRO A 452 -1.37 3.08 -0.95
CA PRO A 452 -0.17 2.34 -0.53
C PRO A 452 -0.42 0.84 -0.36
N HIS A 453 -1.59 0.32 -0.76
CA HIS A 453 -1.90 -1.10 -0.64
C HIS A 453 -1.20 -1.89 -1.75
N ILE A 454 -0.75 -3.09 -1.37
CA ILE A 454 -0.01 -4.03 -2.21
C ILE A 454 -0.56 -5.40 -1.82
N GLU A 455 -0.99 -6.16 -2.81
CA GLU A 455 -1.26 -7.59 -2.65
C GLU A 455 0.00 -8.37 -3.04
N CYS A 456 0.26 -9.52 -2.41
CA CYS A 456 1.39 -10.37 -2.74
C CYS A 456 0.91 -11.81 -2.87
N VAL A 457 1.30 -12.50 -3.95
CA VAL A 457 1.14 -13.95 -4.10
C VAL A 457 2.52 -14.59 -3.92
N CYS A 458 2.65 -15.46 -2.92
CA CYS A 458 3.90 -16.10 -2.56
C CYS A 458 3.79 -17.61 -2.76
N LEU A 459 4.77 -18.21 -3.41
CA LEU A 459 4.87 -19.66 -3.60
C LEU A 459 5.94 -20.21 -2.67
N LEU A 460 5.56 -21.16 -1.82
CA LEU A 460 6.46 -21.94 -1.01
C LEU A 460 6.37 -23.42 -1.39
N GLU A 461 7.52 -24.09 -1.39
CA GLU A 461 7.61 -25.54 -1.59
C GLU A 461 8.34 -26.18 -0.42
N LEU A 462 7.93 -27.40 -0.07
CA LEU A 462 8.59 -28.18 0.98
C LEU A 462 10.03 -28.53 0.55
N ARG A 463 11.00 -28.41 1.47
CA ARG A 463 12.41 -28.77 1.23
C ARG A 463 12.69 -30.26 1.23
#